data_AF-A0A6L3ZM06-F1
#
_entry.id   AF-A0A6L3ZM06-F1
#
_cell.length_a   1.000
_cell.length_b   1.000
_cell.length_c   1.000
_cell.angle_alpha   90.00
_cell.angle_beta   90.00
_cell.angle_gamma   90.00
#
_symmetry.space_group_name_H-M   'P 1'
#
loop_
_entity.id
_entity.type
_entity.pdbx_description
1 polymer ?
#
loop_
_entity_poly.entity_id
_entity_poly.type
_entity_poly.pdbx_seq_one_letter_code
_entity_poly.pdbx_strand_id
1 'polypeptide(L)'
;MAKLYGIGAAVVILGALFKILHLEGADYMLIVGLTTEAVIFIFSAFEKPHEEYDWALVYPELAGMEDPDAEIRGGGRSSAPALSPSQELDRMLEDAKIGPELIQSLGDGMRRLGDTAASLNTAVDAAGATAEYSQQLSAASKNMESLNALYAVQLENTSSQVEMQNSLMEKLGTSVNDSEKLATEVSTLVQNIGNLNTVYGNMLSAMGGNRN
;
A
#
# COMPACT_ATOMS: atom_id res chain seq x y z
N MET A 1 6.18 44.73 -14.34
CA MET A 1 5.40 43.68 -13.64
C MET A 1 6.13 42.33 -13.53
N ALA A 2 7.24 42.09 -14.24
CA ALA A 2 8.02 40.84 -14.17
C ALA A 2 8.43 40.38 -12.75
N LYS A 3 8.69 41.31 -11.81
CA LYS A 3 9.06 40.95 -10.43
C LYS A 3 7.89 40.34 -9.65
N LEU A 4 6.65 40.69 -9.98
CA LEU A 4 5.44 40.19 -9.30
C LEU A 4 5.17 38.73 -9.66
N TYR A 5 5.31 38.38 -10.95
CA TYR A 5 5.25 37.01 -11.44
C TYR A 5 6.39 36.14 -10.87
N GLY A 6 7.62 36.66 -10.83
CA GLY A 6 8.76 35.92 -10.28
C GLY A 6 8.63 35.62 -8.79
N ILE A 7 8.10 36.56 -7.99
CA ILE A 7 7.86 36.36 -6.56
C ILE A 7 6.71 35.38 -6.35
N GLY A 8 5.62 35.47 -7.12
CA GLY A 8 4.52 34.51 -7.07
C GLY A 8 4.94 33.07 -7.38
N ALA A 9 5.65 32.90 -8.49
CA ALA A 9 6.18 31.60 -8.91
C ALA A 9 7.10 30.98 -7.84
N ALA A 10 7.94 31.78 -7.17
CA ALA A 10 8.79 31.30 -6.09
C ALA A 10 7.98 30.76 -4.89
N VAL A 11 6.88 31.41 -4.52
CA VAL A 11 6.00 30.95 -3.42
C VAL A 11 5.28 29.65 -3.81
N VAL A 12 4.84 29.52 -5.06
CA VAL A 12 4.21 28.29 -5.58
C VAL A 12 5.19 27.12 -5.59
N ILE A 13 6.41 27.34 -6.08
CA ILE A 13 7.47 26.32 -6.13
C ILE A 13 7.84 25.87 -4.72
N LEU A 14 7.91 26.78 -3.75
CA LEU A 14 8.13 26.42 -2.34
C LEU A 14 6.99 25.59 -1.75
N GLY A 15 5.72 25.91 -2.07
CA GLY A 15 4.57 25.10 -1.66
C GLY A 15 4.58 23.69 -2.25
N ALA A 16 4.92 23.56 -3.54
CA ALA A 16 5.10 22.27 -4.19
C ALA A 16 6.25 21.46 -3.57
N LEU A 17 7.37 22.12 -3.25
CA LEU A 17 8.53 21.49 -2.61
C LEU A 17 8.17 20.92 -1.22
N PHE A 18 7.45 21.69 -0.40
CA PHE A 18 7.00 21.24 0.92
C PHE A 18 6.08 20.02 0.82
N LYS A 19 5.20 19.98 -0.19
CA LYS A 19 4.31 18.84 -0.45
C LYS A 19 5.08 17.58 -0.83
N ILE A 20 6.12 17.69 -1.66
CA ILE A 20 6.96 16.55 -2.06
C ILE A 20 7.80 16.03 -0.89
N LEU A 21 8.32 16.93 -0.05
CA LEU A 21 9.14 16.57 1.11
C LEU A 21 8.33 16.14 2.35
N HIS A 22 6.99 16.14 2.27
CA HIS A 22 6.08 15.76 3.36
C HIS A 22 6.38 16.50 4.68
N LEU A 23 6.76 17.77 4.58
CA LEU A 23 7.05 18.62 5.74
C LEU A 23 5.76 18.96 6.50
N GLU A 24 5.87 19.13 7.81
CA GLU A 24 4.73 19.48 8.66
C GLU A 24 4.16 20.85 8.23
N GLY A 25 2.86 20.90 7.94
CA GLY A 25 2.20 22.09 7.40
C GLY A 25 2.28 22.26 5.87
N ALA A 26 2.75 21.25 5.12
CA ALA A 26 2.84 21.29 3.66
C ALA A 26 1.52 21.66 2.95
N ASP A 27 0.38 21.17 3.46
CA ASP A 27 -0.94 21.47 2.88
C ASP A 27 -1.27 22.96 2.97
N TYR A 28 -0.94 23.61 4.10
CA TYR A 28 -1.15 25.05 4.26
C TYR A 28 -0.25 25.86 3.32
N MET A 29 1.02 25.47 3.19
CA MET A 29 1.94 26.16 2.28
C MET A 29 1.54 25.99 0.81
N LEU A 30 1.02 24.83 0.42
CA LEU A 30 0.52 24.57 -0.93
C LEU A 30 -0.74 25.37 -1.24
N ILE A 31 -1.68 25.49 -0.29
CA ILE A 31 -2.87 26.34 -0.43
C ILE A 31 -2.47 27.80 -0.62
N VAL A 32 -1.51 28.31 0.17
CA VAL A 32 -1.01 29.69 0.04
C VAL A 32 -0.35 29.92 -1.32
N GLY A 33 0.48 28.98 -1.79
CA GLY A 33 1.10 29.03 -3.12
C GLY A 33 0.08 29.10 -4.25
N LEU A 34 -0.83 28.13 -4.32
CA LEU A 34 -1.85 28.07 -5.37
C LEU A 34 -2.81 29.27 -5.35
N THR A 35 -3.15 29.78 -4.17
CA THR A 35 -3.99 30.98 -4.05
C THR A 35 -3.26 32.22 -4.58
N THR A 36 -1.95 32.31 -4.32
CA THR A 36 -1.11 33.40 -4.85
C THR A 36 -1.06 33.36 -6.38
N GLU A 37 -0.92 32.16 -6.97
CA GLU A 37 -0.93 31.97 -8.43
C GLU A 37 -2.27 32.36 -9.06
N ALA A 38 -3.38 31.95 -8.46
CA ALA A 38 -4.72 32.29 -8.93
C ALA A 38 -4.95 33.81 -8.97
N VAL A 39 -4.47 34.53 -7.95
CA VAL A 39 -4.56 36.01 -7.91
C VAL A 39 -3.71 36.63 -9.01
N ILE A 40 -2.50 36.13 -9.24
CA ILE A 40 -1.60 36.63 -10.28
C ILE A 40 -2.20 36.41 -11.68
N PHE A 41 -2.80 35.23 -11.94
CA PHE A 41 -3.49 34.95 -13.21
C PHE A 41 -4.66 35.90 -13.47
N ILE A 42 -5.44 36.23 -12.43
CA ILE A 42 -6.54 37.19 -12.56
C ILE A 42 -6.01 38.56 -12.97
N PHE A 43 -4.92 39.03 -12.38
CA PHE A 43 -4.32 40.32 -12.76
C PHE A 43 -3.62 40.27 -14.12
N SER A 44 -3.05 39.13 -14.51
CA SER A 44 -2.46 38.89 -15.83
C SER A 44 -3.47 39.04 -16.96
N ALA A 45 -4.72 38.62 -16.74
CA ALA A 45 -5.81 38.78 -17.72
C ALA A 45 -6.12 40.25 -18.07
N PHE A 46 -5.71 41.22 -17.26
CA PHE A 46 -5.89 42.65 -17.49
C PHE A 46 -4.62 43.34 -18.03
N GLU A 47 -3.50 42.63 -18.17
CA GLU A 47 -2.31 43.18 -18.82
C GLU A 47 -2.43 43.11 -20.34
N LYS A 48 -1.96 44.17 -21.01
CA LYS A 48 -1.92 44.24 -22.46
C LYS A 48 -0.94 43.17 -22.98
N PRO A 49 -1.29 42.36 -24.00
CA PRO A 49 -0.39 41.37 -24.57
C PRO A 49 0.94 42.02 -24.93
N HIS A 50 2.05 41.39 -24.55
CA HIS A 50 3.38 41.88 -24.92
C HIS A 50 3.47 41.92 -26.45
N GLU A 51 3.90 43.05 -27.02
CA GLU A 51 4.18 43.13 -28.45
C GLU A 51 5.25 42.09 -28.78
N GLU A 52 4.87 41.08 -29.53
CA GLU A 52 5.83 40.12 -30.06
C GLU A 52 6.66 40.84 -31.11
N TYR A 53 7.98 40.76 -30.95
CA TYR A 53 8.92 41.31 -31.91
C TYR A 53 8.79 40.51 -33.21
N ASP A 54 8.59 41.19 -34.34
CA ASP A 54 8.42 40.54 -35.63
C ASP A 54 9.74 39.91 -36.10
N TRP A 55 9.94 38.65 -35.74
CA TRP A 55 11.14 37.88 -36.06
C TRP A 55 11.31 37.66 -37.57
N ALA A 56 10.25 37.88 -38.38
CA ALA A 56 10.34 37.83 -39.83
C ALA A 56 11.23 38.94 -40.41
N LEU A 57 11.43 40.04 -39.65
CA LEU A 57 12.35 41.11 -40.03
C LEU A 57 13.82 40.69 -39.96
N VAL A 58 14.14 39.68 -39.15
CA VAL A 58 15.51 39.17 -38.94
C VAL A 58 15.74 37.85 -39.69
N TYR A 59 14.69 37.03 -39.86
CA TYR A 59 14.74 35.75 -40.58
C TYR A 59 13.59 35.66 -41.60
N PRO A 60 13.84 36.01 -42.87
CA PRO A 60 12.80 36.06 -43.90
C PRO A 60 12.20 34.69 -44.25
N GLU A 61 12.84 33.58 -43.85
CA GLU A 61 12.34 32.21 -44.03
C GLU A 61 11.06 31.90 -43.20
N LEU A 62 10.70 32.75 -42.23
CA LEU A 62 9.45 32.65 -41.45
C LEU A 62 8.34 33.58 -41.95
N ALA A 63 8.63 34.43 -42.95
CA ALA A 63 7.67 35.34 -43.56
C ALA A 63 6.70 34.55 -44.47
N GLY A 64 5.66 33.97 -43.86
CA GLY A 64 4.68 33.14 -44.58
C GLY A 64 4.04 32.05 -43.74
N MET A 65 4.49 31.85 -42.49
CA MET A 65 3.71 31.10 -41.51
C MET A 65 2.74 32.09 -40.86
N GLU A 66 1.56 32.24 -41.46
CA GLU A 66 0.47 32.98 -40.84
C GLU A 66 0.13 32.32 -39.51
N ASP A 67 0.29 33.09 -38.44
CA ASP A 67 -0.07 32.71 -37.10
C ASP A 67 -1.60 32.48 -37.06
N PRO A 68 -2.10 31.26 -36.78
CA PRO A 68 -3.53 30.97 -36.81
C PRO A 68 -4.34 31.80 -35.80
N ASP A 69 -3.68 32.43 -34.83
CA ASP A 69 -4.31 33.33 -33.86
C ASP A 69 -4.53 34.77 -34.39
N ALA A 70 -4.00 35.11 -35.58
CA ALA A 70 -4.19 36.42 -36.21
C ALA A 70 -5.61 36.61 -36.80
N GLU A 71 -6.28 35.52 -37.16
CA GLU A 71 -7.61 35.56 -37.79
C GLU A 71 -8.74 35.94 -36.82
N ILE A 72 -8.53 35.77 -35.51
CA ILE A 72 -9.50 36.17 -34.47
C ILE A 72 -9.29 37.64 -34.04
N ARG A 73 -8.62 38.50 -34.83
CA ARG A 73 -8.49 39.93 -34.47
C ARG A 73 -8.71 40.93 -35.61
N GLY A 74 -8.97 40.49 -36.84
CA GLY A 74 -9.10 41.38 -37.99
C GLY A 74 -10.43 41.26 -38.72
N GLY A 75 -11.42 42.08 -38.36
CA GLY A 75 -12.62 42.27 -39.17
C GLY A 75 -12.29 43.01 -40.47
N GLY A 76 -12.20 42.30 -41.60
CA GLY A 76 -11.91 42.91 -42.91
C GLY A 76 -12.29 42.01 -44.08
N ARG A 77 -13.37 42.40 -44.78
CA ARG A 77 -13.99 41.75 -45.95
C ARG A 77 -13.01 41.38 -47.07
N SER A 78 -13.27 40.25 -47.73
CA SER A 78 -13.16 40.12 -49.20
C SER A 78 -14.10 39.03 -49.72
N SER A 79 -14.97 39.41 -50.65
CA SER A 79 -15.90 38.53 -51.35
C SER A 79 -15.17 37.76 -52.45
N ALA A 80 -15.15 36.43 -52.36
CA ALA A 80 -14.86 35.53 -53.47
C ALA A 80 -16.16 34.80 -53.88
N PRO A 81 -16.33 34.44 -55.16
CA PRO A 81 -17.56 33.84 -55.66
C PRO A 81 -17.76 32.46 -55.03
N ALA A 82 -18.96 32.18 -54.51
CA ALA A 82 -19.29 30.91 -53.89
C ALA A 82 -19.07 29.74 -54.87
N LEU A 83 -17.99 28.98 -54.66
CA LEU A 83 -17.80 27.69 -55.32
C LEU A 83 -18.83 26.69 -54.76
N SER A 84 -19.21 25.69 -55.57
CA SER A 84 -20.11 24.65 -55.06
C SER A 84 -19.40 23.85 -53.94
N PRO A 85 -20.10 23.37 -52.90
CA PRO A 85 -19.48 22.64 -51.80
C PRO A 85 -18.64 21.42 -52.24
N SER A 86 -18.96 20.81 -53.38
CA SER A 86 -18.18 19.70 -53.94
C SER A 86 -16.90 20.18 -54.64
N GLN A 87 -16.92 21.36 -55.25
CA GLN A 87 -15.74 21.98 -55.87
C GLN A 87 -14.80 22.57 -54.81
N GLU A 88 -15.34 23.07 -53.71
CA GLU A 88 -14.57 23.48 -52.52
C GLU A 88 -13.90 22.27 -51.88
N LEU A 89 -14.60 21.13 -51.75
CA LEU A 89 -14.03 19.86 -51.28
C LEU A 89 -12.98 19.29 -52.22
N ASP A 90 -13.22 19.28 -53.53
CA ASP A 90 -12.23 18.83 -54.53
C ASP A 90 -11.00 19.74 -54.54
N ARG A 91 -11.18 21.07 -54.42
CA ARG A 91 -10.05 22.00 -54.24
C ARG A 91 -9.34 21.80 -52.94
N MET A 92 -10.03 21.56 -51.83
CA MET A 92 -9.40 21.28 -50.55
C MET A 92 -8.63 19.96 -50.59
N LEU A 93 -9.13 18.94 -51.28
CA LEU A 93 -8.43 17.67 -51.48
C LEU A 93 -7.20 17.82 -52.39
N GLU A 94 -7.28 18.68 -53.42
CA GLU A 94 -6.19 18.99 -54.35
C GLU A 94 -5.12 19.91 -53.75
N ASP A 95 -5.52 20.99 -53.06
CA ASP A 95 -4.64 21.96 -52.39
C ASP A 95 -3.98 21.36 -51.13
N ALA A 96 -4.70 20.54 -50.35
CA ALA A 96 -4.12 19.88 -49.19
C ALA A 96 -3.19 18.70 -49.55
N LYS A 97 -3.00 18.41 -50.85
CA LYS A 97 -2.21 17.28 -51.35
C LYS A 97 -2.46 16.03 -50.54
N ILE A 98 -3.72 15.62 -50.39
CA ILE A 98 -4.07 14.35 -49.74
C ILE A 98 -3.68 13.22 -50.70
N GLY A 99 -2.37 12.98 -50.81
CA GLY A 99 -1.80 11.89 -51.56
C GLY A 99 -2.05 10.56 -50.85
N PRO A 100 -1.85 9.44 -51.55
CA PRO A 100 -1.88 8.11 -50.94
C PRO A 100 -0.97 8.01 -49.70
N GLU A 101 0.11 8.80 -49.64
CA GLU A 101 1.01 8.85 -48.48
C GLU A 101 0.35 9.45 -47.22
N LEU A 102 -0.49 10.49 -47.33
CA LEU A 102 -1.17 11.07 -46.17
C LEU A 102 -2.23 10.11 -45.62
N ILE A 103 -2.99 9.46 -46.49
CA ILE A 103 -3.98 8.44 -46.09
C ILE A 103 -3.27 7.25 -45.41
N GLN A 104 -2.13 6.84 -45.94
CA GLN A 104 -1.31 5.79 -45.34
C GLN A 104 -0.75 6.22 -43.97
N SER A 105 -0.25 7.45 -43.85
CA SER A 105 0.26 7.99 -42.59
C SER A 105 -0.83 8.14 -41.53
N LEU A 106 -2.06 8.48 -41.93
CA LEU A 106 -3.22 8.55 -41.05
C LEU A 106 -3.66 7.16 -40.60
N GLY A 107 -3.63 6.18 -41.51
CA GLY A 107 -3.90 4.78 -41.20
C GLY A 107 -2.86 4.20 -40.23
N ASP A 108 -1.58 4.50 -40.44
CA ASP A 108 -0.50 4.11 -39.53
C ASP A 108 -0.62 4.84 -38.19
N GLY A 109 -1.03 6.12 -38.19
CA GLY A 109 -1.33 6.89 -36.98
C GLY A 109 -2.48 6.29 -36.16
N MET A 110 -3.60 5.92 -36.79
CA MET A 110 -4.71 5.25 -36.12
C MET A 110 -4.33 3.86 -35.61
N ARG A 111 -3.53 3.09 -36.36
CA ARG A 111 -2.99 1.81 -35.88
C ARG A 111 -2.11 1.99 -34.66
N ARG A 112 -1.17 2.94 -34.69
CA ARG A 112 -0.31 3.28 -33.55
C ARG A 112 -1.13 3.74 -32.34
N LEU A 113 -2.19 4.52 -32.56
CA LEU A 113 -3.11 4.93 -31.49
C LEU A 113 -3.82 3.71 -30.88
N GLY A 114 -4.28 2.78 -31.72
CA GLY A 114 -4.88 1.51 -31.29
C GLY A 114 -3.91 0.64 -30.48
N ASP A 115 -2.67 0.49 -30.95
CA ASP A 115 -1.62 -0.26 -30.26
C ASP A 115 -1.25 0.41 -28.91
N THR A 116 -1.22 1.75 -28.88
CA THR A 116 -0.96 2.51 -27.65
C THR A 116 -2.11 2.38 -26.66
N ALA A 117 -3.36 2.43 -27.12
CA ALA A 117 -4.54 2.22 -26.28
C ALA A 117 -4.59 0.78 -25.73
N ALA A 118 -4.25 -0.22 -26.54
CA ALA A 118 -4.12 -1.61 -26.08
C ALA A 118 -3.01 -1.76 -25.03
N SER A 119 -1.88 -1.07 -25.21
CA SER A 119 -0.76 -1.05 -24.24
C SER A 119 -1.10 -0.31 -22.94
N LEU A 120 -1.99 0.70 -22.99
CA LEU A 120 -2.50 1.37 -21.80
C LEU A 120 -3.42 0.45 -20.99
N ASN A 121 -4.27 -0.34 -21.64
CA ASN A 121 -5.10 -1.33 -20.96
C ASN A 121 -4.24 -2.37 -20.21
N THR A 122 -3.17 -2.88 -20.82
CA THR A 122 -2.27 -3.81 -20.14
C THR A 122 -1.48 -3.16 -18.99
N ALA A 123 -1.13 -1.88 -19.10
CA ALA A 123 -0.52 -1.13 -17.99
C ALA A 123 -1.50 -0.92 -16.82
N VAL A 124 -2.78 -0.70 -17.12
CA VAL A 124 -3.84 -0.61 -16.11
C VAL A 124 -4.06 -1.95 -15.41
N ASP A 125 -4.06 -3.06 -16.16
CA ASP A 125 -4.13 -4.41 -15.59
C ASP A 125 -2.90 -4.72 -14.70
N ALA A 126 -1.71 -4.31 -15.14
CA ALA A 126 -0.47 -4.44 -14.35
C ALA A 126 -0.49 -3.58 -13.07
N ALA A 127 -1.08 -2.39 -13.11
CA ALA A 127 -1.30 -1.57 -11.94
C ALA A 127 -2.28 -2.23 -10.95
N GLY A 128 -3.34 -2.87 -11.47
CA GLY A 128 -4.25 -3.70 -10.67
C GLY A 128 -3.54 -4.88 -9.99
N ALA A 129 -2.71 -5.61 -10.75
CA ALA A 129 -1.89 -6.70 -10.21
C ALA A 129 -0.90 -6.21 -9.14
N THR A 130 -0.39 -4.98 -9.25
CA THR A 130 0.49 -4.37 -8.23
C THR A 130 -0.28 -4.08 -6.93
N ALA A 131 -1.53 -3.62 -7.04
CA ALA A 131 -2.40 -3.41 -5.88
C ALA A 131 -2.74 -4.74 -5.18
N GLU A 132 -3.11 -5.78 -5.93
CA GLU A 132 -3.32 -7.13 -5.39
C GLU A 132 -2.06 -7.70 -4.74
N TYR A 133 -0.89 -7.52 -5.37
CA TYR A 133 0.39 -7.93 -4.81
C TYR A 133 0.68 -7.23 -3.48
N SER A 134 0.48 -5.92 -3.40
CA SER A 134 0.62 -5.15 -2.15
C SER A 134 -0.31 -5.68 -1.04
N GLN A 135 -1.55 -6.01 -1.41
CA GLN A 135 -2.54 -6.55 -0.49
C GLN A 135 -2.16 -7.96 -0.01
N GLN A 136 -1.67 -8.82 -0.89
CA GLN A 136 -1.12 -10.14 -0.53
C GLN A 136 0.13 -10.03 0.34
N LEU A 137 1.02 -9.08 0.07
CA LEU A 137 2.21 -8.84 0.88
C LEU A 137 1.84 -8.37 2.29
N SER A 138 0.84 -7.49 2.40
CA SER A 138 0.28 -7.07 3.70
C SER A 138 -0.33 -8.24 4.46
N ALA A 139 -1.13 -9.08 3.79
CA ALA A 139 -1.69 -10.29 4.40
C ALA A 139 -0.59 -11.27 4.85
N ALA A 140 0.45 -11.47 4.04
CA ALA A 140 1.59 -12.30 4.38
C ALA A 140 2.36 -11.76 5.59
N SER A 141 2.58 -10.45 5.66
CA SER A 141 3.21 -9.79 6.81
C SER A 141 2.40 -10.02 8.10
N LYS A 142 1.07 -9.87 8.02
CA LYS A 142 0.17 -10.12 9.16
C LYS A 142 0.17 -11.58 9.60
N ASN A 143 0.24 -12.51 8.65
CA ASN A 143 0.38 -13.94 8.94
C ASN A 143 1.73 -14.27 9.58
N MET A 144 2.83 -13.65 9.14
CA MET A 144 4.14 -13.81 9.78
C MET A 144 4.16 -13.25 11.20
N GLU A 145 3.52 -12.11 11.45
CA GLU A 145 3.36 -11.55 12.79
C GLU A 145 2.58 -12.52 13.69
N SER A 146 1.45 -13.05 13.20
CA SER A 146 0.66 -14.05 13.92
C SER A 146 1.45 -15.34 14.16
N LEU A 147 2.28 -15.78 13.22
CA LEU A 147 3.15 -16.95 13.38
C LEU A 147 4.21 -16.72 14.45
N ASN A 148 4.79 -15.52 14.50
CA ASN A 148 5.79 -15.17 15.51
C ASN A 148 5.17 -15.12 16.91
N ALA A 149 3.96 -14.54 17.03
CA ALA A 149 3.18 -14.57 18.27
C ALA A 149 2.84 -16.00 18.71
N LEU A 150 2.39 -16.85 17.79
CA LEU A 150 2.16 -18.28 18.06
C LEU A 150 3.43 -19.00 18.51
N TYR A 151 4.57 -18.68 17.91
CA TYR A 151 5.87 -19.25 18.31
C TYR A 151 6.24 -18.87 19.74
N ALA A 152 6.06 -17.60 20.12
CA ALA A 152 6.29 -17.14 21.48
C ALA A 152 5.38 -17.87 22.49
N VAL A 153 4.08 -17.96 22.19
CA VAL A 153 3.10 -18.68 23.01
C VAL A 153 3.44 -20.18 23.10
N GLN A 154 3.89 -20.80 22.01
CA GLN A 154 4.28 -22.21 22.00
C GLN A 154 5.51 -22.46 22.88
N LEU A 155 6.52 -21.58 22.81
CA LEU A 155 7.69 -21.65 23.68
C LEU A 155 7.30 -21.54 25.16
N GLU A 156 6.42 -20.60 25.49
CA GLU A 156 5.93 -20.44 26.86
C GLU A 156 5.10 -21.63 27.35
N ASN A 157 4.18 -22.14 26.52
CA ASN A 157 3.42 -23.36 26.82
C ASN A 157 4.35 -24.57 26.99
N THR A 158 5.40 -24.68 26.18
CA THR A 158 6.38 -25.78 26.29
C THR A 158 7.17 -25.66 27.58
N SER A 159 7.61 -24.45 27.97
CA SER A 159 8.27 -24.21 29.25
C SER A 159 7.37 -24.60 30.42
N SER A 160 6.12 -24.13 30.41
CA SER A 160 5.13 -24.47 31.43
C SER A 160 4.83 -25.98 31.47
N GLN A 161 4.76 -26.64 30.31
CA GLN A 161 4.58 -28.09 30.23
C GLN A 161 5.77 -28.86 30.81
N VAL A 162 7.01 -28.41 30.56
CA VAL A 162 8.22 -29.02 31.16
C VAL A 162 8.25 -28.81 32.67
N GLU A 163 7.91 -27.61 33.16
CA GLU A 163 7.80 -27.34 34.60
C GLU A 163 6.74 -28.21 35.26
N MET A 164 5.56 -28.31 34.64
CA MET A 164 4.48 -29.16 35.12
C MET A 164 4.92 -30.63 35.13
N GLN A 165 5.60 -31.10 34.09
CA GLN A 165 6.09 -32.48 33.98
C GLN A 165 7.16 -32.80 35.04
N ASN A 166 8.09 -31.87 35.28
CA ASN A 166 9.08 -32.00 36.34
C ASN A 166 8.42 -32.05 37.73
N SER A 167 7.45 -31.16 37.98
CA SER A 167 6.67 -31.17 39.23
C SER A 167 5.87 -32.47 39.40
N LEU A 168 5.32 -33.01 38.31
CA LEU A 168 4.61 -34.29 38.31
C LEU A 168 5.56 -35.44 38.63
N MET A 169 6.76 -35.48 38.05
CA MET A 169 7.78 -36.48 38.40
C MET A 169 8.22 -36.39 39.86
N GLU A 170 8.38 -35.19 40.40
CA GLU A 170 8.71 -34.98 41.82
C GLU A 170 7.59 -35.46 42.75
N LYS A 171 6.33 -35.12 42.43
CA LYS A 171 5.15 -35.59 43.17
C LYS A 171 4.96 -37.10 43.06
N LEU A 172 5.25 -37.69 41.90
CA LEU A 172 5.21 -39.14 41.74
C LEU A 172 6.32 -39.82 42.54
N GLY A 173 7.54 -39.27 42.54
CA GLY A 173 8.66 -39.79 43.33
C GLY A 173 8.37 -39.77 44.84
N THR A 174 7.82 -38.66 45.34
CA THR A 174 7.39 -38.55 46.75
C THR A 174 6.24 -39.49 47.07
N SER A 175 5.21 -39.58 46.20
CA SER A 175 4.08 -40.51 46.40
C SER A 175 4.49 -41.98 46.39
N VAL A 176 5.49 -42.36 45.59
CA VAL A 176 6.07 -43.73 45.60
C VAL A 176 6.75 -43.99 46.94
N ASN A 177 7.54 -43.03 47.42
CA ASN A 177 8.23 -43.13 48.72
C ASN A 177 7.23 -43.20 49.89
N ASP A 178 6.16 -42.41 49.85
CA ASP A 178 5.07 -42.47 50.84
C ASP A 178 4.31 -43.81 50.78
N SER A 179 4.16 -44.39 49.58
CA SER A 179 3.57 -45.73 49.43
C SER A 179 4.45 -46.83 50.02
N GLU A 180 5.78 -46.75 49.86
CA GLU A 180 6.72 -47.67 50.53
C GLU A 180 6.66 -47.55 52.06
N LYS A 181 6.59 -46.32 52.59
CA LYS A 181 6.40 -46.10 54.03
C LYS A 181 5.08 -46.68 54.51
N LEU A 182 3.98 -46.44 53.78
CA LEU A 182 2.68 -47.00 54.12
C LEU A 182 2.71 -48.54 54.15
N ALA A 183 3.35 -49.17 53.16
CA ALA A 183 3.52 -50.63 53.15
C ALA A 183 4.30 -51.12 54.38
N THR A 184 5.33 -50.39 54.78
CA THR A 184 6.14 -50.70 55.97
C THR A 184 5.32 -50.55 57.27
N GLU A 185 4.56 -49.47 57.41
CA GLU A 185 3.68 -49.22 58.56
C GLU A 185 2.57 -50.28 58.65
N VAL A 186 1.97 -50.67 57.52
CA VAL A 186 0.97 -51.75 57.47
C VAL A 186 1.59 -53.08 57.88
N SER A 187 2.79 -53.41 57.40
CA SER A 187 3.51 -54.63 57.82
C SER A 187 3.75 -54.65 59.33
N THR A 188 4.21 -53.53 59.89
CA THR A 188 4.45 -53.36 61.33
C THR A 188 3.16 -53.48 62.14
N LEU A 189 2.06 -52.89 61.65
CA LEU A 189 0.74 -53.00 62.25
C LEU A 189 0.26 -54.46 62.29
N VAL A 190 0.43 -55.21 61.20
CA VAL A 190 0.10 -56.65 61.15
C VAL A 190 0.94 -57.44 62.17
N GLN A 191 2.24 -57.15 62.27
CA GLN A 191 3.12 -57.76 63.27
C GLN A 191 2.65 -57.48 64.71
N ASN A 192 2.30 -56.23 65.00
CA ASN A 192 1.81 -55.82 66.33
C ASN A 192 0.47 -56.48 66.67
N ILE A 193 -0.44 -56.60 65.70
CA ILE A 193 -1.69 -57.33 65.87
C ILE A 193 -1.41 -58.82 66.11
N GLY A 194 -0.47 -59.43 65.39
CA GLY A 194 -0.05 -60.82 65.61
C GLY A 194 0.52 -61.05 67.02
N ASN A 195 1.38 -60.14 67.49
CA ASN A 195 1.93 -60.17 68.84
C ASN A 195 0.85 -60.01 69.91
N LEU A 196 -0.08 -59.06 69.73
CA LEU A 196 -1.23 -58.89 70.62
C LEU A 196 -2.07 -60.18 70.66
N ASN A 197 -2.37 -60.77 69.52
CA ASN A 197 -3.16 -62.00 69.44
C ASN A 197 -2.44 -63.17 70.14
N THR A 198 -1.12 -63.22 70.07
CA THR A 198 -0.29 -64.21 70.79
C THR A 198 -0.35 -63.98 72.30
N VAL A 199 -0.24 -62.74 72.78
CA VAL A 199 -0.40 -62.40 74.20
C VAL A 199 -1.80 -62.72 74.70
N TYR A 200 -2.84 -62.38 73.93
CA TYR A 200 -4.22 -62.72 74.25
C TYR A 200 -4.42 -64.24 74.29
N GLY A 201 -3.85 -64.99 73.34
CA GLY A 201 -3.89 -66.45 73.34
C GLY A 201 -3.17 -67.06 74.56
N ASN A 202 -2.00 -66.54 74.92
CA ASN A 202 -1.26 -66.96 76.11
C ASN A 202 -2.03 -66.63 77.40
N MET A 203 -2.67 -65.46 77.48
CA MET A 203 -3.50 -65.06 78.62
C MET A 203 -4.78 -65.90 78.72
N LEU A 204 -5.39 -66.25 77.58
CA LEU A 204 -6.58 -67.11 77.53
C LEU A 204 -6.24 -68.57 77.86
N SER A 205 -5.09 -69.09 77.42
CA SER A 205 -4.55 -70.37 77.88
C SER A 205 -4.21 -70.36 79.37
N ALA A 206 -3.68 -69.25 79.90
CA ALA A 206 -3.40 -69.11 81.33
C ALA A 206 -4.69 -68.98 82.18
N MET A 207 -5.75 -68.36 81.65
CA MET A 207 -7.06 -68.30 82.32
C MET A 207 -7.90 -69.57 82.14
N GLY A 208 -7.76 -70.27 81.02
CA GLY A 208 -8.48 -71.50 80.68
C GLY A 208 -7.81 -72.77 81.21
N GLY A 209 -6.49 -72.78 81.33
CA GLY A 209 -5.68 -73.90 81.85
C GLY A 209 -5.74 -74.05 83.37
N ASN A 210 -6.41 -73.14 84.09
CA ASN A 210 -6.68 -73.28 85.52
C ASN A 210 -8.01 -74.02 85.81
N ARG A 211 -8.44 -74.91 84.90
CA ARG A 211 -9.57 -75.82 85.08
C ARG A 211 -9.13 -77.25 84.73
N ASN A 212 -8.75 -77.98 85.77
CA ASN A 212 -8.42 -79.41 85.87
C ASN A 212 -7.10 -79.90 85.25
#